data_AF-A0A5C9B5D1-F1
#
_entry.id   AF-A0A5C9B5D1-F1
#
_cell.length_a   1.000
_cell.length_b   1.000
_cell.length_c   1.000
_cell.angle_alpha   90.00
_cell.angle_beta   90.00
_cell.angle_gamma   90.00
#
_symmetry.space_group_name_H-M   'P 1'
#
loop_
_entity.id
_entity.type
_entity.pdbx_description
1 polymer ?
#
loop_
_entity_poly.entity_id
_entity_poly.type
_entity_poly.pdbx_seq_one_letter_code
_entity_poly.pdbx_strand_id
1 'polypeptide(L)'
;MRVVRLASANNFQLATDHHFSANSILDKPEILANVRVVLSHTTHPGNIGAAARAMKTMGLESLVLVNPGSFPDPKADMMACGAEDVLRGAAVCGSVDEALRGTVFVAAMTARLRDISHEVLTPREAMPLLAQHAAQHPVALLFGTEMAGLTNEEMGKSHVQIRIPANPQYSSLNLAAAVQVACYELSVALGYAGLSFPQTGIEPARHEEVERMFVHLEQALTQIGFFRTKAQNKLMQKLRRLYARARLEQEEVNILRGILSAATAYNARLEKNGETRQQRDE
;
A
#
# COMPACT_ATOMS: atom_id res chain seq x y z
N MET A 1 12.14 44.68 8.51
CA MET A 1 12.39 43.38 9.16
C MET A 1 11.05 42.84 9.64
N ARG A 2 10.30 42.17 8.75
CA ARG A 2 8.95 41.65 9.00
C ARG A 2 9.04 40.13 9.16
N VAL A 3 8.57 39.63 10.29
CA VAL A 3 8.50 38.22 10.65
C VAL A 3 7.43 37.54 9.79
N VAL A 4 7.85 36.60 8.94
CA VAL A 4 6.96 35.70 8.21
C VAL A 4 6.45 34.64 9.19
N ARG A 5 5.15 34.67 9.50
CA ARG A 5 4.45 33.59 10.19
C ARG A 5 4.20 32.46 9.19
N LEU A 6 4.66 31.25 9.53
CA LEU A 6 4.31 30.00 8.87
C LEU A 6 2.79 29.79 8.98
N ALA A 7 2.14 29.66 7.83
CA ALA A 7 0.72 29.30 7.76
C ALA A 7 0.55 27.83 8.15
N SER A 8 -0.32 27.64 9.13
CA SER A 8 -0.81 26.39 9.68
C SER A 8 -1.35 25.46 8.59
N ALA A 9 -0.87 24.23 8.57
CA ALA A 9 -1.62 23.11 8.02
C ALA A 9 -2.88 22.92 8.87
N ASN A 10 -4.06 22.97 8.23
CA ASN A 10 -5.30 22.27 8.59
C ASN A 10 -6.46 22.95 7.87
N ASN A 11 -6.93 22.33 6.80
CA ASN A 11 -8.34 22.32 6.41
C ASN A 11 -8.56 21.20 5.39
N PHE A 12 -8.65 19.97 5.91
CA PHE A 12 -9.41 18.90 5.29
C PHE A 12 -10.42 18.44 6.34
N GLN A 13 -11.54 19.14 6.38
CA GLN A 13 -12.68 18.75 7.19
C GLN A 13 -13.45 17.74 6.34
N LEU A 14 -13.09 16.47 6.47
CA LEU A 14 -13.86 15.36 5.94
C LEU A 14 -15.21 15.37 6.65
N ALA A 15 -16.28 15.54 5.87
CA ALA A 15 -17.64 15.29 6.30
C ALA A 15 -17.76 13.81 6.67
N THR A 16 -17.62 13.52 7.96
CA THR A 16 -18.04 12.27 8.58
C THR A 16 -19.55 12.33 8.73
N ASP A 17 -20.27 11.72 7.79
CA ASP A 17 -21.60 11.12 8.03
C ASP A 17 -22.04 10.34 6.80
N HIS A 18 -21.36 9.23 6.54
CA HIS A 18 -21.97 8.08 5.91
C HIS A 18 -21.56 6.84 6.70
N HIS A 19 -22.52 6.23 7.37
CA HIS A 19 -22.40 4.88 7.90
C HIS A 19 -22.03 3.93 6.76
N PHE A 20 -20.74 3.65 6.62
CA PHE A 20 -20.26 2.46 5.94
C PHE A 20 -20.71 1.26 6.78
N SER A 21 -21.88 0.72 6.44
CA SER A 21 -22.30 -0.59 6.92
C SER A 21 -21.25 -1.60 6.48
N ALA A 22 -20.60 -2.27 7.43
CA ALA A 22 -19.60 -3.30 7.20
C ALA A 22 -20.16 -4.59 6.55
N ASN A 23 -21.35 -4.53 5.93
CA ASN A 23 -22.10 -5.66 5.41
C ASN A 23 -22.72 -5.42 4.02
N SER A 24 -22.00 -4.72 3.14
CA SER A 24 -22.18 -4.91 1.70
C SER A 24 -20.82 -4.97 1.02
N ILE A 25 -20.13 -6.08 1.26
CA ILE A 25 -19.18 -6.61 0.30
C ILE A 25 -20.03 -6.89 -0.95
N LEU A 26 -20.17 -5.92 -1.86
CA LEU A 26 -20.28 -6.31 -3.27
C LEU A 26 -19.08 -7.22 -3.48
N ASP A 27 -19.31 -8.46 -3.90
CA ASP A 27 -18.24 -9.42 -4.08
C ASP A 27 -17.17 -8.71 -4.90
N LYS A 28 -16.00 -8.44 -4.30
CA LYS A 28 -14.91 -7.64 -4.90
C LYS A 28 -14.61 -7.99 -6.38
N PRO A 29 -14.83 -9.24 -6.87
CA PRO A 29 -14.89 -9.55 -8.31
C PRO A 29 -15.86 -8.69 -9.17
N GLU A 30 -17.04 -8.33 -8.65
CA GLU A 30 -18.07 -7.55 -9.36
C GLU A 30 -17.61 -6.12 -9.70
N ILE A 31 -16.82 -5.48 -8.82
CA ILE A 31 -16.27 -4.14 -9.10
C ILE A 31 -15.27 -4.22 -10.26
N LEU A 32 -14.41 -5.24 -10.27
CA LEU A 32 -13.42 -5.44 -11.34
C LEU A 32 -14.08 -5.76 -12.68
N ALA A 33 -15.26 -6.40 -12.68
CA ALA A 33 -16.05 -6.64 -13.88
C ALA A 33 -16.52 -5.33 -14.56
N ASN A 34 -16.66 -4.24 -13.81
CA ASN A 34 -16.97 -2.91 -14.34
C ASN A 34 -15.75 -2.17 -14.90
N VAL A 35 -14.52 -2.69 -14.72
CA VAL A 35 -13.30 -2.02 -15.17
C VAL A 35 -12.82 -2.60 -16.49
N ARG A 36 -12.90 -1.78 -17.54
CA ARG A 36 -12.42 -2.11 -18.88
C ARG A 36 -11.01 -1.59 -19.08
N VAL A 37 -10.09 -2.44 -19.54
CA VAL A 37 -8.78 -2.03 -20.03
C VAL A 37 -8.86 -1.88 -21.54
N VAL A 38 -8.62 -0.67 -22.04
CA VAL A 38 -8.67 -0.33 -23.46
C VAL A 38 -7.26 -0.08 -23.97
N LEU A 39 -6.80 -0.89 -24.93
CA LEU A 39 -5.52 -0.70 -25.60
C LEU A 39 -5.77 -0.14 -27.01
N SER A 40 -5.33 1.09 -27.25
CA SER A 40 -5.52 1.78 -28.52
C SER A 40 -4.32 1.62 -29.44
N HIS A 41 -4.57 1.10 -30.65
CA HIS A 41 -3.62 0.97 -31.75
C HIS A 41 -2.31 0.26 -31.36
N THR A 42 -2.39 -0.78 -30.51
CA THR A 42 -1.22 -1.55 -30.08
C THR A 42 -0.53 -2.17 -31.29
N THR A 43 0.76 -1.87 -31.46
CA THR A 43 1.52 -2.25 -32.65
C THR A 43 2.13 -3.65 -32.52
N HIS A 44 2.55 -4.03 -31.32
CA HIS A 44 3.20 -5.32 -31.09
C HIS A 44 2.26 -6.30 -30.36
N PRO A 45 1.87 -7.42 -30.98
CA PRO A 45 0.95 -8.39 -30.36
C PRO A 45 1.46 -8.96 -29.03
N GLY A 46 2.79 -9.04 -28.86
CA GLY A 46 3.38 -9.46 -27.58
C GLY A 46 3.04 -8.55 -26.40
N ASN A 47 2.80 -7.25 -26.64
CA ASN A 47 2.35 -6.33 -25.58
C ASN A 47 0.89 -6.56 -25.21
N ILE A 48 0.05 -7.01 -26.15
CA ILE A 48 -1.34 -7.40 -25.87
C ILE A 48 -1.33 -8.60 -24.91
N GLY A 49 -0.55 -9.63 -25.21
CA GLY A 49 -0.39 -10.80 -24.35
C GLY A 49 0.16 -10.44 -22.96
N ALA A 50 1.23 -9.64 -22.91
CA ALA A 50 1.81 -9.22 -21.64
C ALA A 50 0.86 -8.32 -20.81
N ALA A 51 0.05 -7.48 -21.46
CA ALA A 51 -0.98 -6.69 -20.80
C ALA A 51 -2.11 -7.58 -20.24
N ALA A 52 -2.58 -8.56 -21.01
CA ALA A 52 -3.57 -9.53 -20.54
C ALA A 52 -3.07 -10.32 -19.31
N ARG A 53 -1.79 -10.71 -19.32
CA ARG A 53 -1.13 -11.32 -18.16
C ARG A 53 -1.14 -10.39 -16.94
N ALA A 54 -0.80 -9.12 -17.14
CA ALA A 54 -0.78 -8.13 -16.06
C ALA A 54 -2.18 -7.89 -15.47
N MET A 55 -3.20 -7.81 -16.33
CA MET A 55 -4.60 -7.72 -15.95
C MET A 55 -5.04 -8.92 -15.12
N LYS A 56 -4.82 -10.13 -15.61
CA LYS A 56 -5.22 -11.37 -14.92
C LYS A 56 -4.54 -11.52 -13.57
N THR A 57 -3.25 -11.16 -13.48
CA THR A 57 -2.51 -11.17 -12.21
C THR A 57 -3.17 -10.28 -11.15
N MET A 58 -3.86 -9.22 -11.57
CA MET A 58 -4.56 -8.27 -10.70
C MET A 58 -6.08 -8.49 -10.67
N GLY A 59 -6.61 -9.56 -11.27
CA GLY A 59 -8.03 -9.91 -11.27
C GLY A 59 -8.89 -9.20 -12.32
N LEU A 60 -8.30 -8.50 -13.29
CA LEU A 60 -9.07 -7.88 -14.38
C LEU A 60 -9.18 -8.82 -15.58
N GLU A 61 -10.36 -8.83 -16.20
CA GLU A 61 -10.67 -9.73 -17.33
C GLU A 61 -11.20 -8.99 -18.57
N SER A 62 -11.74 -7.77 -18.41
CA SER A 62 -12.33 -7.01 -19.53
C SER A 62 -11.27 -6.27 -20.34
N LEU A 63 -10.81 -6.89 -21.44
CA LEU A 63 -9.87 -6.31 -22.39
C LEU A 63 -10.61 -5.85 -23.66
N VAL A 64 -10.33 -4.62 -24.12
CA VAL A 64 -10.81 -4.10 -25.41
C VAL A 64 -9.65 -3.55 -26.21
N LEU A 65 -9.59 -3.92 -27.49
CA LEU A 65 -8.53 -3.55 -28.41
C LEU A 65 -9.11 -2.66 -29.52
N VAL A 66 -8.57 -1.45 -29.65
CA VAL A 66 -8.94 -0.53 -30.74
C VAL A 66 -7.92 -0.66 -31.84
N ASN A 67 -8.33 -1.13 -33.02
CA ASN A 67 -7.47 -1.30 -34.19
C ASN A 67 -6.07 -1.88 -33.87
N PRO A 68 -5.97 -3.07 -33.23
CA PRO A 68 -4.67 -3.68 -32.96
C PRO A 68 -3.96 -4.00 -34.29
N GLY A 69 -2.63 -3.85 -34.33
CA GLY A 69 -1.85 -4.13 -35.54
C GLY A 69 -1.90 -5.60 -35.97
N SER A 70 -2.00 -6.52 -35.01
CA SER A 70 -2.23 -7.96 -35.23
C SER A 70 -2.92 -8.57 -34.02
N PHE A 71 -4.14 -9.10 -34.21
CA PHE A 71 -4.89 -9.85 -33.19
C PHE A 71 -6.07 -10.62 -33.84
N PRO A 72 -6.30 -11.91 -33.52
CA PRO A 72 -5.50 -12.78 -32.67
C PRO A 72 -4.11 -13.07 -33.27
N ASP A 73 -3.11 -13.34 -32.44
CA ASP A 73 -1.73 -13.55 -32.87
C ASP A 73 -1.00 -14.54 -31.93
N PRO A 74 -0.28 -15.56 -32.45
CA PRO A 74 0.44 -16.53 -31.62
C PRO A 74 1.44 -15.89 -30.65
N LYS A 75 1.99 -14.72 -30.98
CA LYS A 75 2.89 -13.97 -30.11
C LYS A 75 2.16 -13.35 -28.91
N ALA A 76 0.90 -12.96 -29.07
CA ALA A 76 0.07 -12.55 -27.94
C ALA A 76 -0.17 -13.74 -27.00
N ASP A 77 -0.52 -14.90 -27.56
CA ASP A 77 -0.76 -16.12 -26.78
C ASP A 77 0.48 -16.55 -25.97
N MET A 78 1.66 -16.58 -26.62
CA MET A 78 2.93 -16.90 -25.94
C MET A 78 3.24 -15.94 -24.78
N MET A 79 2.91 -14.65 -24.92
CA MET A 79 3.20 -13.65 -23.90
C MET A 79 2.15 -13.60 -22.77
N ALA A 80 0.94 -14.13 -23.00
CA ALA A 80 -0.13 -14.18 -22.02
C ALA A 80 0.16 -15.13 -20.86
N CYS A 81 0.89 -16.23 -21.11
CA CYS A 81 1.40 -17.15 -20.08
C CYS A 81 0.33 -17.52 -19.03
N GLY A 82 -0.76 -18.15 -19.47
CA GLY A 82 -1.88 -18.56 -18.61
C GLY A 82 -3.03 -17.54 -18.56
N ALA A 83 -2.95 -16.43 -19.30
CA ALA A 83 -4.02 -15.43 -19.44
C ALA A 83 -4.72 -15.46 -20.81
N GLU A 84 -4.73 -16.62 -21.48
CA GLU A 84 -5.34 -16.80 -22.80
C GLU A 84 -6.87 -16.65 -22.77
N ASP A 85 -7.50 -16.83 -21.62
CA ASP A 85 -8.91 -16.54 -21.38
C ASP A 85 -9.23 -15.04 -21.50
N VAL A 86 -8.38 -14.16 -20.96
CA VAL A 86 -8.51 -12.70 -21.15
C VAL A 86 -8.37 -12.33 -22.63
N LEU A 87 -7.45 -12.98 -23.35
CA LEU A 87 -7.31 -12.79 -24.80
C LEU A 87 -8.54 -13.28 -25.57
N ARG A 88 -9.06 -14.47 -25.25
CA ARG A 88 -10.28 -15.01 -25.89
C ARG A 88 -11.52 -14.15 -25.62
N GLY A 89 -11.59 -13.52 -24.44
CA GLY A 89 -12.65 -12.60 -24.07
C GLY A 89 -12.47 -11.18 -24.61
N ALA A 90 -11.34 -10.88 -25.25
CA ALA A 90 -11.04 -9.52 -25.69
C ALA A 90 -11.98 -9.09 -26.84
N ALA A 91 -12.60 -7.92 -26.70
CA ALA A 91 -13.37 -7.32 -27.77
C ALA A 91 -12.47 -6.47 -28.68
N VAL A 92 -12.69 -6.52 -29.99
CA VAL A 92 -11.97 -5.71 -30.98
C VAL A 92 -12.95 -4.73 -31.63
N CYS A 93 -12.58 -3.45 -31.68
CA CYS A 93 -13.43 -2.40 -32.25
C CYS A 93 -12.63 -1.38 -33.08
N GLY A 94 -13.34 -0.57 -33.86
CA GLY A 94 -12.76 0.34 -34.85
C GLY A 94 -12.39 1.72 -34.30
N SER A 95 -12.91 2.09 -33.12
CA SER A 95 -12.68 3.41 -32.53
C SER A 95 -12.65 3.37 -31.01
N VAL A 96 -12.04 4.41 -30.42
CA VAL A 96 -12.10 4.64 -28.97
C VAL A 96 -13.53 4.94 -28.50
N ASP A 97 -14.38 5.57 -29.32
CA ASP A 97 -15.77 5.82 -28.95
C ASP A 97 -16.59 4.53 -28.80
N GLU A 98 -16.32 3.54 -29.65
CA GLU A 98 -16.88 2.19 -29.49
C GLU A 98 -16.36 1.52 -28.22
N ALA A 99 -15.06 1.62 -27.96
CA ALA A 99 -14.42 1.03 -26.77
C ALA A 99 -14.89 1.66 -25.46
N LEU A 100 -15.29 2.94 -25.46
CA LEU A 100 -15.74 3.69 -24.27
C LEU A 100 -17.27 3.71 -24.12
N ARG A 101 -18.01 3.02 -25.00
CA ARG A 101 -19.47 3.00 -24.92
C ARG A 101 -19.94 2.47 -23.56
N GLY A 102 -20.83 3.24 -22.93
CA GLY A 102 -21.45 2.93 -21.65
C GLY A 102 -20.58 3.18 -20.42
N THR A 103 -19.33 3.66 -20.58
CA THR A 103 -18.48 3.98 -19.43
C THR A 103 -18.77 5.38 -18.91
N VAL A 104 -18.88 5.54 -17.60
CA VAL A 104 -19.16 6.84 -16.95
C VAL A 104 -17.90 7.59 -16.54
N PHE A 105 -16.75 6.90 -16.51
CA PHE A 105 -15.47 7.49 -16.13
C PHE A 105 -14.34 6.84 -16.94
N VAL A 106 -13.41 7.67 -17.41
CA VAL A 106 -12.31 7.25 -18.28
C VAL A 106 -11.02 7.89 -17.78
N ALA A 107 -10.05 7.06 -17.44
CA ALA A 107 -8.73 7.50 -17.02
C ALA A 107 -7.69 7.13 -18.09
N ALA A 108 -7.06 8.13 -18.69
CA ALA A 108 -6.13 7.94 -19.80
C ALA A 108 -4.68 7.97 -19.33
N MET A 109 -3.89 6.96 -19.71
CA MET A 109 -2.48 6.87 -19.37
C MET A 109 -1.61 7.67 -20.34
N THR A 110 -0.73 8.53 -19.82
CA THR A 110 0.21 9.32 -20.63
C THR A 110 1.56 9.52 -19.94
N ALA A 111 2.63 9.44 -20.73
CA ALA A 111 3.98 9.83 -20.30
C ALA A 111 4.25 11.35 -20.52
N ARG A 112 3.47 12.00 -21.39
CA ARG A 112 3.68 13.40 -21.81
C ARG A 112 2.53 14.27 -21.34
N LEU A 113 2.87 15.32 -20.60
CA LEU A 113 1.95 16.43 -20.32
C LEU A 113 1.75 17.18 -21.63
N ARG A 114 0.51 17.26 -22.11
CA ARG A 114 0.15 18.08 -23.27
C ARG A 114 -0.72 19.24 -22.77
N ASP A 115 -0.75 20.35 -23.50
CA ASP A 115 -1.36 21.64 -23.12
C ASP A 115 -2.88 21.64 -22.87
N ILE A 116 -3.51 20.47 -22.72
CA ILE A 116 -4.94 20.35 -22.49
C ILE A 116 -5.18 20.30 -20.98
N SER A 117 -6.08 21.16 -20.50
CA SER A 117 -6.41 21.47 -19.10
C SER A 117 -7.02 20.33 -18.26
N HIS A 118 -6.78 19.07 -18.61
CA HIS A 118 -7.26 17.94 -17.81
C HIS A 118 -6.47 17.83 -16.51
N GLU A 119 -7.16 17.42 -15.46
CA GLU A 119 -6.52 17.06 -14.20
C GLU A 119 -5.54 15.90 -14.44
N VAL A 120 -4.30 16.08 -13.98
CA VAL A 120 -3.25 15.07 -14.10
C VAL A 120 -2.97 14.50 -12.71
N LEU A 121 -3.16 13.19 -12.58
CA LEU A 121 -3.02 12.45 -11.34
C LEU A 121 -1.95 11.37 -11.48
N THR A 122 -1.37 10.98 -10.36
CA THR A 122 -0.62 9.72 -10.29
C THR A 122 -1.58 8.53 -10.26
N PRO A 123 -1.13 7.30 -10.58
CA PRO A 123 -1.96 6.11 -10.42
C PRO A 123 -2.58 6.00 -9.02
N ARG A 124 -1.80 6.31 -7.98
CA ARG A 124 -2.25 6.25 -6.58
C ARG A 124 -3.41 7.18 -6.26
N GLU A 125 -3.47 8.33 -6.91
CA GLU A 125 -4.54 9.33 -6.74
C GLU A 125 -5.75 9.01 -7.63
N ALA A 126 -5.52 8.50 -8.84
CA ALA A 126 -6.58 8.24 -9.81
C ALA A 126 -7.37 6.94 -9.53
N MET A 127 -6.72 5.89 -9.03
CA MET A 127 -7.38 4.58 -8.84
C MET A 127 -8.53 4.62 -7.81
N PRO A 128 -8.43 5.33 -6.66
CA PRO A 128 -9.56 5.51 -5.77
C PRO A 128 -10.77 6.18 -6.42
N LEU A 129 -10.55 7.18 -7.28
CA LEU A 129 -11.63 7.86 -8.01
C LEU A 129 -12.30 6.91 -9.02
N LEU A 130 -11.48 6.18 -9.79
CA LEU A 130 -11.97 5.18 -10.73
C LEU A 130 -12.77 4.08 -10.02
N ALA A 131 -12.29 3.60 -8.86
CA ALA A 131 -12.95 2.59 -8.04
C ALA A 131 -14.31 3.06 -7.51
N GLN A 132 -14.45 4.34 -7.13
CA GLN A 132 -15.74 4.91 -6.71
C GLN A 132 -16.80 4.82 -7.82
N HIS A 133 -16.43 5.12 -9.06
CA HIS A 133 -17.33 4.98 -10.20
C HIS A 133 -17.57 3.51 -10.58
N ALA A 134 -16.52 2.69 -10.55
CA ALA A 134 -16.58 1.25 -10.85
C ALA A 134 -17.50 0.47 -9.91
N ALA A 135 -17.77 0.98 -8.70
CA ALA A 135 -18.69 0.37 -7.75
C ALA A 135 -20.13 0.24 -8.28
N GLN A 136 -20.54 1.09 -9.23
CA GLN A 136 -21.91 1.12 -9.74
C GLN A 136 -22.01 1.11 -11.27
N HIS A 137 -20.95 1.51 -11.97
CA HIS A 137 -21.01 1.77 -13.40
C HIS A 137 -19.74 1.31 -14.12
N PRO A 138 -19.83 0.96 -15.42
CA PRO A 138 -18.66 0.67 -16.22
C PRO A 138 -17.70 1.87 -16.27
N VAL A 139 -16.40 1.61 -16.19
CA VAL A 139 -15.32 2.59 -16.31
C VAL A 139 -14.22 2.07 -17.23
N ALA A 140 -13.35 2.95 -17.70
CA ALA A 140 -12.24 2.57 -18.57
C ALA A 140 -10.88 3.09 -18.11
N LEU A 141 -9.87 2.23 -18.21
CA LEU A 141 -8.46 2.57 -18.26
C LEU A 141 -8.02 2.58 -19.72
N LEU A 142 -7.65 3.75 -20.25
CA LEU A 142 -7.31 3.94 -21.65
C LEU A 142 -5.79 4.05 -21.82
N PHE A 143 -5.21 3.19 -22.66
CA PHE A 143 -3.78 3.17 -22.99
C PHE A 143 -3.58 3.36 -24.49
N GLY A 144 -2.54 4.09 -24.86
CA GLY A 144 -2.20 4.34 -26.26
C GLY A 144 -1.11 3.45 -26.80
N THR A 145 -0.64 3.81 -28.00
CA THR A 145 0.43 3.10 -28.71
C THR A 145 1.76 3.12 -27.96
N GLU A 146 2.61 2.14 -28.21
CA GLU A 146 3.92 2.03 -27.58
C GLU A 146 4.84 3.21 -27.88
N MET A 147 4.73 3.78 -29.08
CA MET A 147 5.63 4.82 -29.57
C MET A 147 5.12 6.24 -29.31
N ALA A 148 3.83 6.49 -29.57
CA ALA A 148 3.26 7.83 -29.54
C ALA A 148 2.32 8.07 -28.35
N GLY A 149 1.93 7.00 -27.63
CA GLY A 149 0.87 7.06 -26.64
C GLY A 149 -0.48 7.32 -27.30
N LEU A 150 -1.36 8.00 -26.57
CA LEU A 150 -2.68 8.42 -27.06
C LEU A 150 -2.57 9.69 -27.92
N THR A 151 -3.44 9.83 -28.91
CA THR A 151 -3.63 11.08 -29.65
C THR A 151 -4.31 12.14 -28.77
N ASN A 152 -4.27 13.41 -29.19
CA ASN A 152 -4.97 14.48 -28.47
C ASN A 152 -6.49 14.27 -28.46
N GLU A 153 -7.03 13.73 -29.55
CA GLU A 153 -8.45 13.40 -29.65
C GLU A 153 -8.83 12.32 -28.64
N GLU A 154 -8.06 11.24 -28.54
CA GLU A 154 -8.32 10.16 -27.59
C GLU A 154 -8.15 10.62 -26.14
N MET A 155 -7.14 11.45 -25.86
CA MET A 155 -6.98 12.04 -24.52
C MET A 155 -8.14 12.98 -24.16
N GLY A 156 -8.69 13.71 -25.13
CA GLY A 156 -9.85 14.58 -24.94
C GLY A 156 -11.15 13.83 -24.58
N LYS A 157 -11.16 12.50 -24.71
CA LYS A 157 -12.29 11.63 -24.29
C LYS A 157 -12.15 11.15 -22.85
N SER A 158 -11.09 11.54 -22.14
CA SER A 158 -10.83 11.13 -20.76
C SER A 158 -11.26 12.19 -19.74
N HIS A 159 -11.61 11.74 -18.55
CA HIS A 159 -11.98 12.62 -17.43
C HIS A 159 -10.72 13.05 -16.66
N VAL A 160 -9.77 12.13 -16.51
CA VAL A 160 -8.47 12.37 -15.87
C VAL A 160 -7.34 11.77 -16.69
N GLN A 161 -6.18 12.41 -16.61
CA GLN A 161 -4.95 11.86 -17.17
C GLN A 161 -4.10 11.27 -16.05
N ILE A 162 -3.59 10.07 -16.27
CA ILE A 162 -2.71 9.39 -15.35
C ILE A 162 -1.28 9.48 -15.87
N ARG A 163 -0.39 9.98 -15.01
CA ARG A 163 1.05 9.98 -15.26
C ARG A 163 1.75 9.17 -14.19
N ILE A 164 2.37 8.07 -14.59
CA ILE A 164 3.21 7.27 -13.71
C ILE A 164 4.48 8.08 -13.40
N PRO A 165 4.79 8.41 -12.13
CA PRO A 165 6.06 9.02 -11.77
C PRO A 165 7.22 8.09 -12.16
N ALA A 166 8.08 8.55 -13.06
CA ALA A 166 9.21 7.81 -13.59
C ALA A 166 10.45 8.72 -13.67
N ASN A 167 11.60 8.16 -14.07
CA ASN A 167 12.81 8.94 -14.29
C ASN A 167 12.53 10.08 -15.31
N PRO A 168 12.73 11.37 -14.97
CA PRO A 168 12.52 12.47 -15.90
C PRO A 168 13.33 12.38 -17.20
N GLN A 169 14.48 11.69 -17.18
CA GLN A 169 15.33 11.49 -18.35
C GLN A 169 14.90 10.29 -19.21
N TYR A 170 14.05 9.40 -18.69
CA TYR A 170 13.56 8.21 -19.39
C TYR A 170 12.22 7.77 -18.78
N SER A 171 11.15 8.45 -19.19
CA SER A 171 9.81 8.33 -18.59
C SER A 171 8.85 7.43 -19.37
N SER A 172 9.31 6.85 -20.49
CA SER A 172 8.48 5.97 -21.33
C SER A 172 8.53 4.55 -20.78
N LEU A 173 7.42 4.08 -20.22
CA LEU A 173 7.26 2.70 -19.81
C LEU A 173 6.82 1.85 -21.00
N ASN A 174 7.19 0.56 -20.99
CA ASN A 174 6.57 -0.43 -21.85
C ASN A 174 5.04 -0.48 -21.56
N LEU A 175 4.23 -0.72 -22.60
CA LEU A 175 2.76 -0.73 -22.49
C LEU A 175 2.26 -1.69 -21.39
N ALA A 176 2.74 -2.95 -21.38
CA ALA A 176 2.33 -3.93 -20.39
C ALA A 176 2.78 -3.55 -18.97
N ALA A 177 3.93 -2.88 -18.83
CA ALA A 177 4.38 -2.36 -17.53
C ALA A 177 3.48 -1.21 -17.03
N ALA A 178 3.03 -0.32 -17.92
CA ALA A 178 2.08 0.74 -17.58
C ALA A 178 0.72 0.17 -17.17
N VAL A 179 0.22 -0.84 -17.90
CA VAL A 179 -0.98 -1.62 -17.53
C VAL A 179 -0.79 -2.26 -16.16
N GLN A 180 0.35 -2.92 -15.92
CA GLN A 180 0.63 -3.57 -14.65
C GLN A 180 0.60 -2.61 -13.46
N VAL A 181 1.18 -1.41 -13.58
CA VAL A 181 1.16 -0.40 -12.52
C VAL A 181 -0.26 0.09 -12.25
N ALA A 182 -1.05 0.36 -13.29
CA ALA A 182 -2.43 0.80 -13.14
C ALA A 182 -3.30 -0.28 -12.47
N CYS A 183 -3.24 -1.51 -12.97
CA CYS A 183 -3.99 -2.63 -12.39
C CYS A 183 -3.56 -2.94 -10.95
N TYR A 184 -2.27 -2.80 -10.64
CA TYR A 184 -1.76 -2.96 -9.28
C TYR A 184 -2.28 -1.87 -8.33
N GLU A 185 -2.18 -0.60 -8.70
CA GLU A 185 -2.68 0.50 -7.85
C GLU A 185 -4.21 0.44 -7.70
N LEU A 186 -4.94 -0.08 -8.69
CA LEU A 186 -6.37 -0.38 -8.56
C LEU A 186 -6.62 -1.50 -7.54
N SER A 187 -5.87 -2.59 -7.63
CA SER A 187 -5.93 -3.69 -6.67
C SER A 187 -5.62 -3.22 -5.24
N VAL A 188 -4.66 -2.30 -5.07
CA VAL A 188 -4.36 -1.65 -3.79
C VAL A 188 -5.53 -0.78 -3.32
N ALA A 189 -6.08 0.08 -4.19
CA ALA A 189 -7.20 0.95 -3.87
C ALA A 189 -8.46 0.18 -3.44
N LEU A 190 -8.70 -1.00 -4.03
CA LEU A 190 -9.81 -1.88 -3.70
C LEU A 190 -9.53 -2.79 -2.48
N GLY A 191 -8.29 -2.83 -1.98
CA GLY A 191 -7.86 -3.84 -1.02
C GLY A 191 -8.05 -5.27 -1.55
N TYR A 192 -7.93 -5.46 -2.88
CA TYR A 192 -8.03 -6.73 -3.58
C TYR A 192 -6.75 -7.56 -3.46
N ALA A 193 -5.59 -6.90 -3.28
CA ALA A 193 -4.27 -7.53 -3.26
C ALA A 193 -4.04 -8.59 -2.16
N GLY A 194 -5.06 -8.99 -1.38
CA GLY A 194 -4.98 -10.16 -0.50
C GLY A 194 -3.91 -10.08 0.59
N LEU A 195 -3.23 -8.94 0.71
CA LEU A 195 -2.32 -8.61 1.79
C LEU A 195 -3.13 -8.28 3.04
N SER A 196 -4.03 -9.19 3.43
CA SER A 196 -4.11 -9.58 4.82
C SER A 196 -2.77 -10.22 5.15
N PHE A 197 -1.73 -9.38 5.31
CA PHE A 197 -0.64 -9.79 6.17
C PHE A 197 -1.32 -10.28 7.44
N PRO A 198 -1.06 -11.51 7.91
CA PRO A 198 -1.51 -11.88 9.23
C PRO A 198 -0.99 -10.76 10.13
N GLN A 199 -1.90 -9.89 10.56
CA GLN A 199 -1.73 -9.16 11.79
C GLN A 199 -1.76 -10.30 12.79
N THR A 200 -0.61 -10.97 13.00
CA THR A 200 -0.36 -11.66 14.25
C THR A 200 -0.87 -10.69 15.28
N GLY A 201 -1.88 -11.09 16.05
CA GLY A 201 -2.57 -10.22 17.00
C GLY A 201 -1.60 -9.83 18.09
N ILE A 202 -0.69 -8.90 17.77
CA ILE A 202 0.24 -8.26 18.66
C ILE A 202 -0.67 -7.39 19.52
N GLU A 203 -1.11 -7.93 20.66
CA GLU A 203 -1.82 -7.17 21.67
C GLU A 203 -0.79 -6.35 22.44
N PRO A 204 -0.74 -5.02 22.23
CA PRO A 204 0.22 -4.20 22.96
C PRO A 204 -0.11 -4.25 24.44
N ALA A 205 0.92 -4.32 25.29
CA ALA A 205 0.74 -4.22 26.73
C ALA A 205 0.05 -2.91 27.08
N ARG A 206 -0.85 -2.96 28.08
CA ARG A 206 -1.53 -1.75 28.54
C ARG A 206 -0.54 -0.79 29.17
N HIS A 207 -0.84 0.50 29.11
CA HIS A 207 0.04 1.54 29.66
C HIS A 207 0.39 1.27 31.13
N GLU A 208 -0.59 0.88 31.97
CA GLU A 208 -0.34 0.56 33.37
C GLU A 208 0.54 -0.68 33.60
N GLU A 209 0.62 -1.61 32.65
CA GLU A 209 1.48 -2.79 32.74
C GLU A 209 2.94 -2.43 32.44
N VAL A 210 3.13 -1.62 31.40
CA VAL A 210 4.44 -1.08 31.02
C VAL A 210 5.00 -0.18 32.12
N GLU A 211 4.19 0.69 32.74
CA GLU A 211 4.66 1.52 33.85
C GLU A 211 5.00 0.69 35.10
N ARG A 212 4.21 -0.35 35.42
CA ARG A 212 4.55 -1.29 36.51
C ARG A 212 5.86 -2.02 36.24
N MET A 213 6.13 -2.38 34.97
CA MET A 213 7.42 -2.94 34.57
C MET A 213 8.56 -1.94 34.78
N PHE A 214 8.40 -0.65 34.42
CA PHE A 214 9.45 0.35 34.65
C PHE A 214 9.73 0.60 36.13
N VAL A 215 8.71 0.62 36.99
CA VAL A 215 8.89 0.71 38.44
C VAL A 215 9.68 -0.49 38.96
N HIS A 216 9.32 -1.71 38.53
CA HIS A 216 10.04 -2.93 38.91
C HIS A 216 11.49 -2.93 38.40
N LEU A 217 11.73 -2.46 37.17
CA LEU A 217 13.05 -2.32 36.58
C LEU A 217 13.93 -1.38 37.41
N GLU A 218 13.40 -0.22 37.80
CA GLU A 218 14.12 0.74 38.61
C GLU A 218 14.48 0.18 40.00
N GLN A 219 13.54 -0.52 40.64
CA GLN A 219 13.77 -1.19 41.92
C GLN A 219 14.84 -2.27 41.80
N ALA A 220 14.76 -3.13 40.78
CA ALA A 220 15.73 -4.20 40.55
C ALA A 220 17.13 -3.64 40.28
N LEU A 221 17.26 -2.64 39.41
CA LEU A 221 18.54 -1.98 39.12
C LEU A 221 19.15 -1.31 40.37
N THR A 222 18.30 -0.81 41.27
CA THR A 222 18.76 -0.28 42.56
C THR A 222 19.29 -1.38 43.47
N GLN A 223 18.54 -2.48 43.64
CA GLN A 223 18.91 -3.59 44.51
C GLN A 223 20.21 -4.27 44.09
N ILE A 224 20.43 -4.47 42.79
CA ILE A 224 21.67 -5.08 42.28
C ILE A 224 22.85 -4.10 42.21
N GLY A 225 22.70 -2.86 42.72
CA GLY A 225 23.77 -1.86 42.74
C GLY A 225 24.18 -1.32 41.37
N PHE A 226 23.29 -1.35 40.36
CA PHE A 226 23.61 -0.88 39.01
C PHE A 226 23.82 0.64 38.95
N PHE A 227 23.05 1.41 39.74
CA PHE A 227 23.17 2.86 39.78
C PHE A 227 24.43 3.29 40.57
N ARG A 228 25.53 3.55 39.86
CA ARG A 228 26.79 4.05 40.46
C ARG A 228 26.86 5.57 40.62
N THR A 229 25.89 6.32 40.09
CA THR A 229 25.91 7.80 40.05
C THR A 229 24.53 8.38 40.35
N LYS A 230 24.48 9.67 40.72
CA LYS A 230 23.22 10.43 40.97
C LYS A 230 22.33 10.63 39.72
N ALA A 231 22.69 10.06 38.55
CA ALA A 231 21.98 10.26 37.28
C ALA A 231 20.90 9.20 36.96
N GLN A 232 20.33 8.56 37.99
CA GLN A 232 19.29 7.51 37.90
C GLN A 232 18.12 7.91 36.99
N ASN A 233 17.56 9.11 37.17
CA ASN A 233 16.41 9.58 36.38
C ASN A 233 16.71 9.68 34.88
N LYS A 234 17.91 10.14 34.50
CA LYS A 234 18.29 10.27 33.08
C LYS A 234 18.45 8.90 32.41
N LEU A 235 18.96 7.91 33.14
CA LEU A 235 19.08 6.54 32.65
C LEU A 235 17.69 5.91 32.48
N MET A 236 16.80 6.05 33.46
CA MET A 236 15.43 5.56 33.36
C MET A 236 14.67 6.19 32.19
N GLN A 237 14.86 7.48 31.90
CA GLN A 237 14.31 8.12 30.70
C GLN A 237 14.85 7.50 29.39
N LYS A 238 16.14 7.16 29.33
CA LYS A 238 16.72 6.48 28.15
C LYS A 238 16.18 5.07 27.98
N LEU A 239 16.01 4.32 29.07
CA LEU A 239 15.42 2.98 29.06
C LEU A 239 13.95 3.05 28.62
N ARG A 240 13.16 3.97 29.18
CA ARG A 240 11.79 4.23 28.72
C ARG A 240 11.72 4.48 27.21
N ARG A 241 12.61 5.33 26.68
CA ARG A 241 12.69 5.62 25.25
C ARG A 241 13.13 4.41 24.41
N LEU A 242 13.97 3.54 24.95
CA LEU A 242 14.39 2.30 24.28
C LEU A 242 13.19 1.36 24.11
N TYR A 243 12.51 1.04 25.21
CA TYR A 243 11.37 0.11 25.22
C TYR A 243 10.12 0.68 24.51
N ALA A 244 9.92 2.01 24.50
CA ALA A 244 8.83 2.64 23.75
C ALA A 244 8.92 2.38 22.23
N ARG A 245 10.12 2.15 21.68
CA ARG A 245 10.30 1.81 20.25
C ARG A 245 9.92 0.37 19.94
N ALA A 246 9.99 -0.52 20.93
CA ALA A 246 9.73 -1.94 20.78
C ALA A 246 8.23 -2.26 20.68
N ARG A 247 7.34 -1.36 21.15
CA ARG A 247 5.88 -1.58 21.18
C ARG A 247 5.51 -2.88 21.92
N LEU A 248 5.99 -2.97 23.17
CA LEU A 248 5.93 -4.19 23.97
C LEU A 248 4.55 -4.84 24.02
N GLU A 249 4.53 -6.16 23.90
CA GLU A 249 3.37 -7.02 24.13
C GLU A 249 3.21 -7.38 25.61
N GLN A 250 2.01 -7.80 26.00
CA GLN A 250 1.76 -8.21 27.40
C GLN A 250 2.67 -9.37 27.83
N GLU A 251 2.90 -10.34 26.95
CA GLU A 251 3.79 -11.48 27.21
C GLU A 251 5.25 -11.02 27.38
N GLU A 252 5.73 -10.11 26.54
CA GLU A 252 7.07 -9.53 26.65
C GLU A 252 7.26 -8.75 27.96
N VAL A 253 6.25 -7.99 28.39
CA VAL A 253 6.27 -7.32 29.70
C VAL A 253 6.37 -8.35 30.83
N ASN A 254 5.64 -9.46 30.75
CA ASN A 254 5.70 -10.53 31.74
C ASN A 254 7.08 -11.21 31.77
N ILE A 255 7.67 -11.49 30.60
CA ILE A 255 9.04 -12.04 30.48
C ILE A 255 10.04 -11.08 31.11
N LEU A 256 9.99 -9.79 30.76
CA LEU A 256 10.89 -8.77 31.32
C LEU A 256 10.75 -8.69 32.84
N ARG A 257 9.52 -8.69 33.38
CA ARG A 257 9.30 -8.71 34.83
C ARG A 257 9.82 -10.00 35.48
N GLY A 258 9.67 -11.15 34.82
CA GLY A 258 10.22 -12.43 35.27
C GLY A 258 11.76 -12.41 35.38
N ILE A 259 12.44 -11.84 34.38
CA ILE A 259 13.89 -11.63 34.40
C ILE A 259 14.31 -10.77 35.59
N LEU A 260 13.58 -9.67 35.85
CA LEU A 260 13.85 -8.77 36.97
C LEU A 260 13.68 -9.46 38.33
N SER A 261 12.60 -10.25 38.50
CA SER A 261 12.38 -11.03 39.72
C SER A 261 13.45 -12.10 39.94
N ALA A 262 13.90 -12.77 38.89
CA ALA A 262 14.96 -13.76 38.98
C ALA A 262 16.30 -13.11 39.39
N ALA A 263 16.63 -11.95 38.80
CA ALA A 263 17.84 -11.21 39.12
C ALA A 263 17.88 -10.76 40.59
N THR A 264 16.78 -10.20 41.11
CA THR A 264 16.70 -9.74 42.51
C THR A 264 16.72 -10.90 43.50
N ALA A 265 16.02 -12.01 43.20
CA ALA A 265 16.06 -13.21 44.03
C ALA A 265 17.46 -13.83 44.10
N TYR A 266 18.20 -13.83 42.99
CA TYR A 266 19.59 -14.29 42.97
C TYR A 266 20.50 -13.40 43.81
N ASN A 267 20.37 -12.07 43.71
CA ASN A 267 21.14 -11.13 44.52
C ASN A 267 20.92 -11.36 46.02
N ALA A 268 19.67 -11.51 46.46
CA ALA A 268 19.34 -11.77 47.86
C ALA A 268 19.92 -13.09 48.39
N ARG A 269 20.05 -14.12 47.54
CA ARG A 269 20.71 -15.40 47.92
C ARG A 269 22.21 -15.22 48.10
N LEU A 270 22.86 -14.39 47.28
CA LEU A 270 24.29 -14.10 47.42
C LEU A 270 24.58 -13.37 48.73
N GLU A 271 23.76 -12.39 49.09
CA GLU A 271 23.88 -11.64 50.35
C GLU A 271 23.78 -12.59 51.56
N LYS A 272 22.75 -13.43 51.63
CA LYS A 272 22.59 -14.42 52.72
C LYS A 272 23.76 -15.41 52.82
N ASN A 273 24.26 -15.89 51.69
CA ASN A 273 25.40 -16.81 51.67
C ASN A 273 26.71 -16.13 52.07
N GLY A 274 26.86 -14.83 51.80
CA GLY A 274 27.98 -14.01 52.26
C GLY A 274 27.96 -13.82 53.78
N GLU A 275 26.80 -13.46 54.34
CA GLU A 275 26.59 -13.29 55.79
C GLU A 275 26.84 -14.60 56.56
N THR A 276 26.36 -15.73 56.03
CA THR A 276 26.55 -17.06 56.64
C THR A 276 28.01 -17.51 56.64
N ARG A 277 28.83 -17.04 55.69
CA ARG A 277 30.28 -17.32 55.66
C ARG A 277 31.03 -16.46 56.67
N GLN A 278 30.71 -15.17 56.78
CA GLN A 278 31.34 -14.28 57.77
C GLN A 278 31.07 -14.72 59.22
N GLN A 279 29.88 -15.22 59.54
CA GLN A 279 29.56 -15.75 60.88
C GLN A 279 30.21 -17.10 61.22
N ARG A 280 30.81 -17.80 60.24
CA ARG A 280 31.54 -19.06 60.48
C ARG A 280 33.05 -18.86 60.64
N ASP A 281 33.55 -17.70 60.22
CA ASP A 281 34.97 -17.34 60.28
C ASP A 281 35.29 -16.43 61.49
N GLU A 282 34.28 -16.07 62.29
CA GLU A 282 34.38 -15.44 63.63
C GLU A 282 34.22 -16.48 64.75
#